data_AF-A0A975M0C3-F1
#
_entry.id   AF-A0A975M0C3-F1
#
_cell.length_a   1.000
_cell.length_b   1.000
_cell.length_c   1.000
_cell.angle_alpha   90.00
_cell.angle_beta   90.00
_cell.angle_gamma   90.00
#
_symmetry.space_group_name_H-M   'P 1'
#
loop_
_entity.id
_entity.type
_entity.pdbx_description
1 polymer ?
#
loop_
_entity_poly.entity_id
_entity_poly.type
_entity_poly.pdbx_seq_one_letter_code
_entity_poly.pdbx_strand_id
1 'polypeptide(L)'
;MEIKKRELVIKLYLVIFIILSFLEIIFRLSIMGSIEIENFFRIFLFVNAYTLILIFLVRLLPRKVARYFTMVVLLGIIMFYFSQDLYYRTLSGFFSFSLIGDANAGFAFIGKVFKNITWIHILYLLPIAIVLKYFIKYKSKIIPKSFIFYVSAKDFVFTILLSVTVFSLAVFTIPHTNTLVQDSPFAYSPFDLYIENPIAYKTIENFGVLTYLQRDIITSFNEIDDEETIESLIDTYMDTRVDHEDNAYTGYFEDKNLILIMAESFDTYAIDPTLTPNIYQMQQNSWNFTQYYSPLYYRNTADTEFMAQTGLYAHKNVNLTMDSFSENEFPNTMPRLFEEQGYGSYSFHNYLRLFLSKISISPRNIRI
;
A
#
# COMPACT_ATOMS: atom_id res chain seq x y z
N MET A 1 34.88 13.81 -30.44
CA MET A 1 33.46 14.24 -30.34
C MET A 1 32.63 13.27 -29.49
N GLU A 2 32.77 11.95 -29.65
CA GLU A 2 32.07 10.93 -28.84
C GLU A 2 32.38 10.98 -27.35
N ILE A 3 33.65 11.19 -26.95
CA ILE A 3 34.07 11.28 -25.54
C ILE A 3 33.26 12.35 -24.77
N LYS A 4 33.13 13.55 -25.34
CA LYS A 4 32.33 14.63 -24.75
C LYS A 4 30.83 14.29 -24.66
N LYS A 5 30.31 13.43 -25.55
CA LYS A 5 28.91 12.96 -25.47
C LYS A 5 28.74 11.91 -24.37
N ARG A 6 29.68 10.97 -24.22
CA ARG A 6 29.69 9.97 -23.14
C ARG A 6 29.69 10.62 -21.77
N GLU A 7 30.56 11.62 -21.59
CA GLU A 7 30.65 12.38 -20.34
C GLU A 7 29.32 13.06 -19.96
N LEU A 8 28.56 13.56 -20.95
CA LEU A 8 27.26 14.17 -20.73
C LEU A 8 26.19 13.14 -20.33
N VAL A 9 26.20 11.94 -20.93
CA VAL A 9 25.30 10.84 -20.52
C VAL A 9 25.60 10.41 -19.09
N ILE A 10 26.87 10.25 -18.74
CA ILE A 10 27.30 9.88 -17.38
C ILE A 10 26.87 10.97 -16.38
N LYS A 11 27.05 12.25 -16.72
CA LYS A 11 26.59 13.36 -15.87
C LYS A 11 25.07 13.34 -15.68
N LEU A 12 24.30 13.08 -16.74
CA LEU A 12 22.84 12.96 -16.63
C LEU A 12 22.44 11.76 -15.77
N TYR A 13 23.09 10.61 -15.98
CA TYR A 13 22.89 9.41 -15.16
C TYR A 13 23.14 9.71 -13.69
N LEU A 14 24.27 10.32 -13.34
CA LEU A 14 24.61 10.65 -11.95
C LEU A 14 23.60 11.60 -11.33
N VAL A 15 23.13 12.61 -12.08
CA VAL A 15 22.11 13.55 -11.58
C VAL A 15 20.80 12.82 -11.29
N ILE A 16 20.33 11.98 -12.21
CA ILE A 16 19.09 11.20 -12.01
C ILE A 16 19.27 10.23 -10.83
N PHE A 17 20.38 9.49 -10.80
CA PHE A 17 20.68 8.52 -9.74
C PHE A 17 20.71 9.17 -8.36
N ILE A 18 21.37 10.33 -8.23
CA ILE A 18 21.43 11.09 -6.97
C ILE A 18 20.04 11.58 -6.57
N ILE A 19 19.24 12.09 -7.51
CA ILE A 19 17.86 12.52 -7.21
C ILE A 19 17.03 11.34 -6.72
N LEU A 20 17.02 10.21 -7.42
CA LEU A 20 16.21 9.04 -7.04
C LEU A 20 16.67 8.45 -5.71
N SER A 21 17.99 8.33 -5.50
CA SER A 21 18.56 7.88 -4.22
C SER A 21 18.18 8.82 -3.07
N PHE A 22 18.22 10.13 -3.31
CA PHE A 22 17.82 11.13 -2.32
C PHE A 22 16.34 10.99 -1.97
N LEU A 23 15.45 10.86 -2.96
CA LEU A 23 14.02 10.67 -2.73
C LEU A 23 13.73 9.44 -1.87
N GLU A 24 14.40 8.32 -2.18
CA GLU A 24 14.27 7.08 -1.42
C GLU A 24 14.76 7.22 0.03
N ILE A 25 15.90 7.88 0.25
CA ILE A 25 16.43 8.15 1.59
C ILE A 25 15.46 9.04 2.38
N ILE A 26 14.99 10.15 1.80
CA ILE A 26 14.07 11.07 2.49
C ILE A 26 12.78 10.35 2.87
N PHE A 27 12.22 9.57 1.95
CA PHE A 27 11.01 8.81 2.20
C PHE A 27 11.17 7.82 3.37
N ARG A 28 12.29 7.10 3.42
CA ARG A 28 12.56 6.17 4.52
C ARG A 28 12.74 6.86 5.87
N LEU A 29 13.50 7.96 5.89
CA LEU A 29 13.65 8.76 7.10
C LEU A 29 12.31 9.33 7.58
N SER A 30 11.41 9.61 6.64
CA SER A 30 10.09 10.15 6.92
C SER A 30 9.13 9.12 7.49
N ILE A 31 9.09 7.92 6.91
CA ILE A 31 8.04 6.92 7.14
C ILE A 31 8.53 5.67 7.87
N MET A 32 9.67 5.10 7.45
CA MET A 32 10.12 3.77 7.87
C MET A 32 10.88 3.78 9.19
N GLY A 33 11.48 4.91 9.57
CA GLY A 33 12.16 5.09 10.87
C GLY A 33 13.46 4.29 11.06
N SER A 34 13.76 3.31 10.20
CA SER A 34 14.99 2.52 10.21
C SER A 34 15.52 2.25 8.79
N ILE A 35 16.82 1.95 8.70
CA ILE A 35 17.50 1.57 7.45
C ILE A 35 18.17 0.21 7.68
N GLU A 36 17.50 -0.87 7.30
CA GLU A 36 18.13 -2.19 7.24
C GLU A 36 19.10 -2.28 6.07
N ILE A 37 20.35 -2.67 6.35
CA ILE A 37 21.45 -2.64 5.37
C ILE A 37 21.15 -3.53 4.16
N GLU A 38 20.60 -4.73 4.39
CA GLU A 38 20.31 -5.70 3.33
C GLU A 38 19.24 -5.18 2.36
N ASN A 39 18.14 -4.66 2.90
CA ASN A 39 17.10 -4.02 2.10
C ASN A 39 17.68 -2.83 1.35
N PHE A 40 18.46 -1.99 2.03
CA PHE A 40 19.04 -0.78 1.45
C PHE A 40 19.92 -1.07 0.25
N PHE A 41 20.79 -2.09 0.32
CA PHE A 41 21.60 -2.50 -0.83
C PHE A 41 20.73 -2.87 -2.04
N ARG A 42 19.72 -3.73 -1.83
CA ARG A 42 18.80 -4.16 -2.88
C ARG A 42 18.00 -3.00 -3.48
N ILE A 43 17.52 -2.09 -2.65
CA ILE A 43 16.79 -0.90 -3.10
C ILE A 43 17.67 -0.02 -3.98
N PHE A 44 18.95 0.15 -3.62
CA PHE A 44 19.88 0.93 -4.44
C PHE A 44 20.21 0.25 -5.76
N LEU A 45 20.20 -1.09 -5.83
CA LEU A 45 20.25 -1.81 -7.11
C LEU A 45 19.01 -1.50 -7.97
N PHE A 46 17.80 -1.51 -7.39
CA PHE A 46 16.59 -1.11 -8.11
C PHE A 46 16.65 0.35 -8.59
N VAL A 47 17.05 1.30 -7.73
CA VAL A 47 17.24 2.71 -8.10
C VAL A 47 18.24 2.87 -9.24
N ASN A 48 19.33 2.09 -9.22
CA ASN A 48 20.32 2.05 -10.30
C ASN A 48 19.70 1.54 -11.61
N ALA A 49 18.95 0.43 -11.56
CA ALA A 49 18.24 -0.12 -12.71
C ALA A 49 17.23 0.89 -13.30
N TYR A 50 16.39 1.51 -12.47
CA TYR A 50 15.44 2.54 -12.92
C TYR A 50 16.15 3.75 -13.53
N THR A 51 17.28 4.17 -12.98
CA THR A 51 18.10 5.24 -13.56
C THR A 51 18.59 4.85 -14.96
N LEU A 52 19.11 3.63 -15.14
CA LEU A 52 19.57 3.14 -16.45
C LEU A 52 18.43 3.03 -17.46
N ILE A 53 17.25 2.56 -17.04
CA ILE A 53 16.04 2.50 -17.86
C ILE A 53 15.63 3.91 -18.30
N LEU A 54 15.61 4.89 -17.39
CA LEU A 54 15.31 6.28 -17.74
C LEU A 54 16.33 6.85 -18.72
N ILE A 55 17.63 6.58 -18.53
CA ILE A 55 18.66 6.99 -19.49
C ILE A 55 18.43 6.34 -20.85
N PHE A 56 18.05 5.06 -20.89
CA PHE A 56 17.69 4.37 -22.11
C PHE A 56 16.50 5.05 -22.81
N LEU A 57 15.39 5.30 -22.11
CA LEU A 57 14.20 5.96 -22.66
C LEU A 57 14.51 7.37 -23.17
N VAL A 58 15.28 8.15 -22.43
CA VAL A 58 15.69 9.50 -22.82
C VAL A 58 16.52 9.48 -24.11
N ARG A 59 17.30 8.43 -24.35
CA ARG A 59 18.10 8.25 -25.56
C ARG A 59 17.27 7.90 -26.79
N LEU A 60 16.04 7.39 -26.63
CA LEU A 60 15.10 7.15 -27.75
C LEU A 60 14.48 8.44 -28.29
N LEU A 61 14.54 9.53 -27.52
CA LEU A 61 13.79 10.74 -27.81
C LEU A 61 14.63 11.82 -28.51
N PRO A 62 14.02 12.59 -29.43
CA PRO A 62 14.67 13.77 -29.99
C PRO A 62 15.06 14.76 -28.90
N ARG A 63 16.21 15.44 -29.04
CA ARG A 63 16.80 16.34 -28.05
C ARG A 63 15.83 17.29 -27.32
N LYS A 64 14.94 17.95 -28.07
CA LYS A 64 13.96 18.88 -27.49
C LYS A 64 12.96 18.11 -26.62
N VAL A 65 12.44 17.00 -27.12
CA VAL A 65 11.50 16.11 -26.43
C VAL A 65 12.18 15.46 -25.22
N ALA A 66 13.37 14.88 -25.38
CA ALA A 66 14.16 14.26 -24.33
C ALA A 66 14.33 15.18 -23.11
N ARG A 67 14.64 16.46 -23.34
CA ARG A 67 14.76 17.47 -22.27
C ARG A 67 13.47 17.62 -21.48
N TYR A 68 12.36 17.87 -22.17
CA TYR A 68 11.06 18.07 -21.52
C TYR A 68 10.56 16.78 -20.87
N PHE A 69 10.74 15.65 -21.55
CA PHE A 69 10.43 14.32 -21.03
C PHE A 69 11.18 14.04 -19.73
N THR A 70 12.51 14.18 -19.68
CA THR A 70 13.26 13.95 -18.43
C THR A 70 12.80 14.89 -17.32
N MET A 71 12.54 16.16 -17.63
CA MET A 71 12.07 17.14 -16.64
C MET A 71 10.69 16.75 -16.10
N VAL A 72 9.73 16.44 -16.97
CA VAL A 72 8.37 16.04 -16.59
C VAL A 72 8.37 14.75 -15.80
N VAL A 73 9.13 13.74 -16.25
CA VAL A 73 9.24 12.44 -15.55
C VAL A 73 9.86 12.62 -14.16
N LEU A 74 10.95 13.39 -14.02
CA LEU A 74 11.55 13.63 -12.71
C LEU A 74 10.62 14.40 -11.78
N LEU A 75 9.93 15.44 -12.29
CA LEU A 75 8.94 16.16 -11.50
C LEU A 75 7.78 15.24 -11.09
N GLY A 76 7.32 14.37 -11.98
CA GLY A 76 6.30 13.36 -11.69
C GLY A 76 6.75 12.37 -10.61
N ILE A 77 7.98 11.86 -10.68
CA ILE A 77 8.54 10.97 -9.65
C ILE A 77 8.66 11.70 -8.30
N ILE A 78 9.16 12.94 -8.29
CA ILE A 78 9.25 13.74 -7.06
C ILE A 78 7.86 13.95 -6.44
N MET A 79 6.88 14.33 -7.27
CA MET A 79 5.50 14.49 -6.83
C MET A 79 4.89 13.19 -6.32
N PHE A 80 5.21 12.05 -6.95
CA PHE A 80 4.75 10.74 -6.50
C PHE A 80 5.31 10.39 -5.12
N TYR A 81 6.63 10.51 -4.91
CA TYR A 81 7.26 10.29 -3.60
C TYR A 81 6.66 11.21 -2.51
N PHE A 82 6.52 12.50 -2.82
CA PHE A 82 5.87 13.47 -1.92
C PHE A 82 4.44 13.06 -1.58
N SER A 83 3.67 12.62 -2.58
CA SER A 83 2.28 12.22 -2.39
C SER A 83 2.16 10.95 -1.57
N GLN A 84 3.03 9.96 -1.79
CA GLN A 84 3.05 8.72 -1.02
C GLN A 84 3.34 8.96 0.46
N ASP A 85 4.31 9.82 0.78
CA ASP A 85 4.63 10.21 2.16
C ASP A 85 3.41 10.84 2.84
N LEU A 86 2.83 11.84 2.19
CA LEU A 86 1.71 12.60 2.75
C LEU A 86 0.44 11.76 2.87
N TYR A 87 0.24 10.84 1.93
CA TYR A 87 -0.85 9.87 1.95
C TYR A 87 -0.68 8.93 3.15
N TYR A 88 0.51 8.37 3.37
CA TYR A 88 0.79 7.53 4.53
C TYR A 88 0.57 8.26 5.85
N ARG A 89 1.01 9.51 5.97
CA ARG A 89 0.78 10.29 7.20
C ARG A 89 -0.69 10.60 7.47
N THR A 90 -1.52 10.58 6.43
CA THR A 90 -2.94 10.91 6.55
C THR A 90 -3.82 9.68 6.76
N LEU A 91 -3.44 8.56 6.14
CA LEU A 91 -4.26 7.36 6.03
C LEU A 91 -3.58 6.09 6.54
N SER A 92 -2.32 6.18 6.99
CA SER A 92 -1.51 5.06 7.46
C SER A 92 -1.44 3.89 6.46
N GLY A 93 -1.49 4.22 5.17
CA GLY A 93 -1.39 3.30 4.05
C GLY A 93 -0.70 3.96 2.85
N PHE A 94 -0.59 3.26 1.73
CA PHE A 94 0.02 3.81 0.51
C PHE A 94 -0.99 3.90 -0.62
N PHE A 95 -0.76 4.84 -1.51
CA PHE A 95 -1.61 5.03 -2.68
C PHE A 95 -1.33 3.92 -3.70
N SER A 96 -2.38 3.19 -4.08
CA SER A 96 -2.35 2.17 -5.14
C SER A 96 -2.88 2.72 -6.46
N PHE A 97 -2.33 2.22 -7.56
CA PHE A 97 -2.74 2.43 -8.94
C PHE A 97 -4.19 2.06 -9.18
N SER A 98 -4.71 1.03 -8.49
CA SER A 98 -6.12 0.62 -8.54
C SER A 98 -7.09 1.74 -8.13
N LEU A 99 -6.62 2.74 -7.37
CA LEU A 99 -7.42 3.89 -6.94
C LEU A 99 -7.38 5.06 -7.94
N ILE A 100 -6.60 4.99 -9.02
CA ILE A 100 -6.53 6.02 -10.07
C ILE A 100 -7.84 6.00 -10.87
N GLY A 101 -8.79 6.82 -10.44
CA GLY A 101 -10.11 6.94 -11.09
C GLY A 101 -11.20 7.42 -10.15
N ASP A 102 -11.04 7.19 -8.84
CA ASP A 102 -11.98 7.66 -7.82
C ASP A 102 -11.63 9.09 -7.37
N ALA A 103 -12.05 10.06 -8.18
CA ALA A 103 -11.83 11.48 -7.89
C ALA A 103 -12.46 11.91 -6.55
N ASN A 104 -13.60 11.31 -6.16
CA ASN A 104 -14.32 11.67 -4.95
C ASN A 104 -13.56 11.25 -3.68
N ALA A 105 -12.93 10.08 -3.71
CA ALA A 105 -12.01 9.65 -2.67
C ALA A 105 -10.85 10.66 -2.52
N GLY A 106 -10.19 11.03 -3.62
CA GLY A 106 -9.07 11.99 -3.60
C GLY A 106 -9.41 13.33 -2.94
N PHE A 107 -10.56 13.93 -3.29
CA PHE A 107 -11.00 15.23 -2.74
C PHE A 107 -11.33 15.18 -1.24
N ALA A 108 -11.85 14.06 -0.73
CA ALA A 108 -12.23 13.92 0.67
C ALA A 108 -11.04 14.07 1.64
N PHE A 109 -9.81 13.82 1.18
CA PHE A 109 -8.62 13.84 2.02
C PHE A 109 -7.74 15.09 1.83
N ILE A 110 -7.95 15.91 0.78
CA ILE A 110 -7.12 17.09 0.49
C ILE A 110 -7.01 18.04 1.70
N GLY A 111 -8.11 18.24 2.45
CA GLY A 111 -8.09 19.09 3.65
C GLY A 111 -7.28 18.51 4.82
N LYS A 112 -7.20 17.18 4.94
CA LYS A 112 -6.39 16.49 5.97
C LYS A 112 -4.91 16.44 5.55
N VAL A 113 -4.65 16.25 4.26
CA VAL A 113 -3.33 16.24 3.62
C VAL A 113 -2.52 17.48 4.01
N PHE A 114 -3.08 18.69 3.94
CA PHE A 114 -2.33 19.90 4.33
C PHE A 114 -1.98 20.00 5.83
N LYS A 115 -2.74 19.35 6.72
CA LYS A 115 -2.46 19.35 8.16
C LYS A 115 -1.32 18.43 8.54
N ASN A 116 -1.05 17.41 7.72
CA ASN A 116 -0.02 16.39 7.97
C ASN A 116 1.33 16.71 7.30
N ILE A 117 1.47 17.91 6.74
CA ILE A 117 2.75 18.38 6.21
C ILE A 117 3.70 18.66 7.38
N THR A 118 4.84 17.98 7.35
CA THR A 118 5.95 18.15 8.30
C THR A 118 7.15 18.82 7.64
N TRP A 119 8.14 19.23 8.44
CA TRP A 119 9.36 19.87 7.95
C TRP A 119 10.14 19.01 6.93
N ILE A 120 10.04 17.68 6.99
CA ILE A 120 10.74 16.78 6.06
C ILE A 120 10.25 16.95 4.62
N HIS A 121 8.99 17.39 4.44
CA HIS A 121 8.41 17.59 3.11
C HIS A 121 9.09 18.70 2.32
N ILE A 122 9.72 19.65 3.02
CA ILE A 122 10.53 20.72 2.41
C ILE A 122 11.73 20.11 1.65
N LEU A 123 12.24 18.95 2.08
CA LEU A 123 13.38 18.29 1.43
C LEU A 123 13.02 17.79 0.02
N TYR A 124 11.76 17.44 -0.25
CA TYR A 124 11.30 17.10 -1.61
C TYR A 124 11.37 18.28 -2.59
N LEU A 125 11.43 19.52 -2.10
CA LEU A 125 11.61 20.71 -2.94
C LEU A 125 13.06 20.88 -3.43
N LEU A 126 14.05 20.28 -2.74
CA LEU A 126 15.46 20.39 -3.12
C LEU A 126 15.74 19.75 -4.49
N PRO A 127 15.30 18.51 -4.78
CA PRO A 127 15.37 17.94 -6.12
C PRO A 127 14.66 18.78 -7.18
N ILE A 128 13.52 19.41 -6.86
CA ILE A 128 12.79 20.29 -7.80
C ILE A 128 13.68 21.48 -8.18
N ALA A 129 14.31 22.14 -7.22
CA ALA A 129 15.23 23.23 -7.48
C ALA A 129 16.43 22.78 -8.34
N ILE A 130 16.97 21.58 -8.10
CA ILE A 130 18.04 20.99 -8.92
C ILE A 130 17.56 20.73 -10.33
N VAL A 131 16.40 20.09 -10.52
CA VAL A 131 15.78 19.83 -11.83
C VAL A 131 15.56 21.16 -12.57
N LEU A 132 14.88 22.13 -11.95
CA LEU A 132 14.64 23.43 -12.57
C LEU A 132 15.94 24.17 -12.90
N LYS A 133 16.92 24.23 -12.00
CA LYS A 133 18.22 24.86 -12.26
C LYS A 133 18.98 24.15 -13.38
N TYR A 134 19.03 22.83 -13.35
CA TYR A 134 19.72 22.01 -14.33
C TYR A 134 19.08 22.16 -15.72
N PHE A 135 17.75 22.17 -15.79
CA PHE A 135 17.04 22.26 -17.07
C PHE A 135 16.86 23.71 -17.56
N ILE A 136 16.74 24.73 -16.71
CA ILE A 136 16.62 26.15 -17.11
C ILE A 136 18.00 26.73 -17.48
N LYS A 137 19.04 26.55 -16.64
CA LYS A 137 20.38 27.12 -16.85
C LYS A 137 21.10 26.51 -18.05
N TYR A 138 20.88 25.23 -18.33
CA TYR A 138 21.58 24.52 -19.40
C TYR A 138 20.75 24.39 -20.68
N LYS A 139 20.17 25.51 -21.13
CA LYS A 139 19.23 25.65 -22.25
C LYS A 139 19.62 24.95 -23.57
N SER A 140 20.88 24.52 -23.74
CA SER A 140 21.33 23.73 -24.91
C SER A 140 22.74 23.11 -24.78
N LYS A 141 23.34 22.95 -23.59
CA LYS A 141 24.74 22.47 -23.49
C LYS A 141 24.88 21.02 -23.03
N ILE A 142 23.97 20.53 -22.20
CA ILE A 142 24.10 19.20 -21.58
C ILE A 142 23.57 18.08 -22.47
N ILE A 143 22.50 18.31 -23.22
CA ILE A 143 22.02 17.36 -24.22
C ILE A 143 22.64 17.80 -25.55
N PRO A 144 23.63 17.11 -26.15
CA PRO A 144 24.29 17.49 -27.40
C PRO A 144 23.32 17.78 -28.57
N LYS A 145 23.69 18.67 -29.51
CA LYS A 145 22.91 18.91 -30.76
C LYS A 145 22.65 17.63 -31.57
N SER A 146 23.55 16.64 -31.47
CA SER A 146 23.51 15.35 -32.18
C SER A 146 23.29 14.15 -31.23
N PHE A 147 22.55 14.34 -30.14
CA PHE A 147 22.26 13.31 -29.13
C PHE A 147 21.30 12.21 -29.61
N ILE A 148 20.70 12.38 -30.80
CA ILE A 148 19.54 11.58 -31.22
C ILE A 148 19.97 10.22 -31.82
N PHE A 149 21.24 10.01 -32.21
CA PHE A 149 21.61 8.74 -32.89
C PHE A 149 22.99 8.12 -32.58
N TYR A 150 23.92 8.81 -31.91
CA TYR A 150 25.30 8.30 -31.84
C TYR A 150 26.02 8.69 -30.54
N VAL A 151 26.11 7.72 -29.62
CA VAL A 151 27.41 7.44 -29.01
C VAL A 151 28.01 6.22 -29.72
N SER A 152 27.24 5.14 -29.86
CA SER A 152 27.36 4.08 -30.88
C SER A 152 26.19 3.10 -30.67
N ALA A 153 25.84 2.27 -31.65
CA ALA A 153 24.90 1.16 -31.43
C ALA A 153 25.36 0.24 -30.28
N LYS A 154 26.69 0.08 -30.12
CA LYS A 154 27.30 -0.66 -29.02
C LYS A 154 26.97 -0.05 -27.66
N ASP A 155 27.05 1.27 -27.51
CA ASP A 155 26.72 1.95 -26.25
C ASP A 155 25.21 1.91 -25.94
N PHE A 156 24.37 1.78 -26.96
CA PHE A 156 22.92 1.62 -26.79
C PHE A 156 22.59 0.22 -26.27
N VAL A 157 23.10 -0.81 -26.96
CA VAL A 157 22.98 -2.21 -26.54
C VAL A 157 23.58 -2.41 -25.15
N PHE A 158 24.74 -1.82 -24.88
CA PHE A 158 25.39 -1.88 -23.56
C PHE A 158 24.51 -1.31 -22.45
N THR A 159 23.84 -0.16 -22.65
CA THR A 159 22.96 0.40 -21.62
C THR A 159 21.73 -0.48 -21.36
N ILE A 160 21.15 -1.08 -22.41
CA ILE A 160 20.04 -2.03 -22.25
C ILE A 160 20.51 -3.26 -21.46
N LEU A 161 21.60 -3.91 -21.91
CA LEU A 161 22.15 -5.08 -21.24
C LEU A 161 22.51 -4.76 -19.80
N LEU A 162 23.16 -3.62 -19.54
CA LEU A 162 23.48 -3.19 -18.18
C LEU A 162 22.22 -2.97 -17.34
N SER A 163 21.18 -2.33 -17.89
CA SER A 163 19.91 -2.11 -17.18
C SER A 163 19.23 -3.44 -16.82
N VAL A 164 19.20 -4.40 -17.75
CA VAL A 164 18.64 -5.73 -17.53
C VAL A 164 19.48 -6.49 -16.51
N THR A 165 20.80 -6.50 -16.63
CA THR A 165 21.69 -7.17 -15.69
C THR A 165 21.56 -6.61 -14.27
N VAL A 166 21.53 -5.29 -14.10
CA VAL A 166 21.39 -4.67 -12.78
C VAL A 166 19.99 -4.94 -12.20
N PHE A 167 18.94 -4.90 -13.02
CA PHE A 167 17.58 -5.23 -12.58
C PHE A 167 17.47 -6.71 -12.17
N SER A 168 17.97 -7.64 -12.98
CA SER A 168 18.00 -9.07 -12.67
C SER A 168 18.85 -9.35 -11.43
N LEU A 169 19.95 -8.63 -11.22
CA LEU A 169 20.74 -8.74 -10.01
C LEU A 169 19.94 -8.27 -8.79
N ALA A 170 19.20 -7.16 -8.89
CA ALA A 170 18.32 -6.70 -7.81
C ALA A 170 17.28 -7.77 -7.43
N VAL A 171 16.64 -8.39 -8.44
CA VAL A 171 15.68 -9.49 -8.24
C VAL A 171 16.34 -10.73 -7.64
N PHE A 172 17.55 -11.08 -8.09
CA PHE A 172 18.29 -12.24 -7.56
C PHE A 172 18.67 -12.08 -6.07
N THR A 173 18.80 -10.85 -5.57
CA THR A 173 19.05 -10.59 -4.15
C THR A 173 17.81 -10.72 -3.25
N ILE A 174 16.64 -11.07 -3.80
CA ILE A 174 15.41 -11.21 -3.03
C ILE A 174 15.38 -12.60 -2.35
N PRO A 175 15.29 -12.68 -1.02
CA PRO A 175 15.15 -13.96 -0.33
C PRO A 175 13.82 -14.65 -0.66
N HIS A 176 13.88 -15.96 -0.89
CA HIS A 176 12.70 -16.81 -1.12
C HIS A 176 12.09 -17.38 0.17
N THR A 177 12.75 -17.19 1.32
CA THR A 177 12.29 -17.69 2.60
C THR A 177 12.12 -16.54 3.58
N ASN A 178 11.13 -16.65 4.46
CA ASN A 178 10.98 -15.74 5.57
C ASN A 178 11.87 -16.20 6.73
N THR A 179 12.86 -15.39 7.10
CA THR A 179 13.80 -15.73 8.19
C THR A 179 13.26 -15.36 9.58
N LEU A 180 12.19 -14.56 9.66
CA LEU A 180 11.68 -13.98 10.91
C LEU A 180 10.39 -14.65 11.42
N VAL A 181 9.62 -15.29 10.54
CA VAL A 181 8.37 -15.97 10.90
C VAL A 181 8.46 -17.41 10.42
N GLN A 182 9.12 -18.24 11.21
CA GLN A 182 9.31 -19.66 10.91
C GLN A 182 8.03 -20.48 11.16
N ASP A 183 7.10 -19.96 11.97
CA ASP A 183 5.96 -20.70 12.53
C ASP A 183 4.60 -20.38 11.91
N SER A 184 4.53 -19.53 10.86
CA SER A 184 3.27 -19.26 10.17
C SER A 184 3.37 -19.64 8.69
N PRO A 185 2.55 -20.60 8.21
CA PRO A 185 2.49 -20.93 6.78
C PRO A 185 1.90 -19.80 5.92
N PHE A 186 1.42 -18.71 6.55
CA PHE A 186 0.82 -17.56 5.90
C PHE A 186 1.76 -16.34 5.87
N ALA A 187 3.02 -16.49 6.29
CA ALA A 187 3.99 -15.40 6.28
C ALA A 187 4.62 -15.24 4.90
N TYR A 188 4.34 -14.12 4.23
CA TYR A 188 4.97 -13.77 2.95
C TYR A 188 6.50 -13.68 3.09
N SER A 189 7.23 -14.40 2.25
CA SER A 189 8.65 -14.16 2.03
C SER A 189 8.85 -12.83 1.30
N PRO A 190 10.06 -12.24 1.30
CA PRO A 190 10.36 -11.10 0.45
C PRO A 190 10.03 -11.37 -1.03
N PHE A 191 10.26 -12.60 -1.51
CA PHE A 191 9.90 -12.95 -2.88
C PHE A 191 8.40 -12.88 -3.14
N ASP A 192 7.58 -13.37 -2.22
CA ASP A 192 6.11 -13.30 -2.32
C ASP A 192 5.64 -11.84 -2.28
N LEU A 193 6.23 -11.02 -1.41
CA LEU A 193 5.99 -9.57 -1.37
C LEU A 193 6.32 -8.89 -2.71
N TYR A 194 7.35 -9.35 -3.40
CA TYR A 194 7.71 -8.81 -4.72
C TYR A 194 6.72 -9.27 -5.79
N ILE A 195 6.34 -10.54 -5.84
CA ILE A 195 5.48 -11.09 -6.89
C ILE A 195 4.03 -10.67 -6.71
N GLU A 196 3.47 -10.87 -5.53
CA GLU A 196 2.04 -10.69 -5.25
C GLU A 196 1.70 -9.28 -4.78
N ASN A 197 2.67 -8.56 -4.20
CA ASN A 197 2.46 -7.23 -3.60
C ASN A 197 1.24 -7.16 -2.65
N PRO A 198 1.07 -8.09 -1.70
CA PRO A 198 -0.13 -8.17 -0.86
C PRO A 198 -0.18 -7.06 0.21
N ILE A 199 0.99 -6.47 0.53
CA ILE A 199 1.15 -5.48 1.60
C ILE A 199 2.10 -4.37 1.12
N ALA A 200 1.53 -3.25 0.70
CA ALA A 200 2.28 -2.11 0.17
C ALA A 200 3.42 -1.62 1.10
N TYR A 201 3.17 -1.56 2.42
CA TYR A 201 4.20 -1.18 3.39
C TYR A 201 5.42 -2.09 3.33
N LYS A 202 5.20 -3.41 3.35
CA LYS A 202 6.26 -4.41 3.32
C LYS A 202 6.97 -4.44 1.96
N THR A 203 6.24 -4.25 0.86
CA THR A 203 6.83 -4.10 -0.48
C THR A 203 7.76 -2.88 -0.56
N ILE A 204 7.31 -1.71 -0.08
CA ILE A 204 8.13 -0.49 -0.08
C ILE A 204 9.32 -0.67 0.87
N GLU A 205 9.11 -1.21 2.07
CA GLU A 205 10.18 -1.48 3.04
C GLU A 205 11.30 -2.31 2.41
N ASN A 206 10.96 -3.36 1.66
CA ASN A 206 11.90 -4.30 1.06
C ASN A 206 12.52 -3.85 -0.27
N PHE A 207 11.78 -3.08 -1.10
CA PHE A 207 12.15 -2.84 -2.50
C PHE A 207 12.14 -1.37 -2.93
N GLY A 208 11.58 -0.48 -2.11
CA GLY A 208 11.51 0.96 -2.37
C GLY A 208 10.26 1.38 -3.15
N VAL A 209 10.03 2.69 -3.18
CA VAL A 209 8.76 3.27 -3.66
C VAL A 209 8.54 3.07 -5.16
N LEU A 210 9.59 3.20 -5.98
CA LEU A 210 9.48 2.96 -7.42
C LEU A 210 9.22 1.50 -7.77
N THR A 211 9.80 0.58 -7.00
CA THR A 211 9.54 -0.86 -7.18
C THR A 211 8.13 -1.21 -6.77
N TYR A 212 7.65 -0.65 -5.66
CA TYR A 212 6.23 -0.76 -5.30
C TYR A 212 5.33 -0.25 -6.42
N LEU A 213 5.55 0.96 -6.96
CA LEU A 213 4.75 1.48 -8.07
C LEU A 213 4.75 0.54 -9.28
N GLN A 214 5.91 -0.02 -9.64
CA GLN A 214 6.00 -0.99 -10.73
C GLN A 214 5.17 -2.23 -10.43
N ARG A 215 5.32 -2.82 -9.25
CA ARG A 215 4.62 -4.05 -8.88
C ARG A 215 3.11 -3.82 -8.80
N ASP A 216 2.70 -2.74 -8.16
CA ASP A 216 1.31 -2.35 -8.01
C ASP A 216 0.61 -2.10 -9.36
N ILE A 217 1.29 -1.50 -10.34
CA ILE A 217 0.79 -1.41 -11.72
C ILE A 217 0.65 -2.82 -12.33
N ILE A 218 1.70 -3.64 -12.26
CA ILE A 218 1.69 -4.98 -12.89
C ILE A 218 0.59 -5.86 -12.29
N THR A 219 0.49 -5.92 -10.96
CA THR A 219 -0.51 -6.74 -10.26
C THR A 219 -1.93 -6.24 -10.48
N SER A 220 -2.13 -4.94 -10.76
CA SER A 220 -3.44 -4.40 -11.12
C SER A 220 -3.94 -4.87 -12.50
N PHE A 221 -3.06 -5.40 -13.35
CA PHE A 221 -3.41 -5.97 -14.66
C PHE A 221 -3.40 -7.51 -14.66
N ASN A 222 -3.12 -8.15 -13.52
CA ASN A 222 -3.29 -9.60 -13.45
C ASN A 222 -4.77 -9.91 -13.69
N GLU A 223 -5.03 -10.93 -14.51
CA GLU A 223 -6.39 -11.42 -14.71
C GLU A 223 -6.92 -11.90 -13.36
N ILE A 224 -8.18 -11.55 -13.08
CA ILE A 224 -8.90 -12.16 -11.98
C ILE A 224 -9.16 -13.59 -12.44
N ASP A 225 -8.76 -14.56 -11.61
CA ASP A 225 -9.04 -15.97 -11.87
C ASP A 225 -10.54 -16.16 -12.18
N ASP A 226 -10.87 -17.07 -13.09
CA ASP A 226 -12.27 -17.35 -13.40
C ASP A 226 -12.99 -17.97 -12.19
N GLU A 227 -14.32 -17.93 -12.21
CA GLU A 227 -15.17 -18.36 -11.09
C GLU A 227 -14.89 -19.82 -10.68
N GLU A 228 -14.69 -20.73 -11.64
CA GLU A 228 -14.39 -22.15 -11.37
C GLU A 228 -13.03 -22.31 -10.67
N THR A 229 -12.02 -21.54 -11.11
CA THR A 229 -10.72 -21.49 -10.44
C THR A 229 -10.84 -20.96 -9.02
N ILE A 230 -11.59 -19.88 -8.79
CA ILE A 230 -11.80 -19.31 -7.46
C ILE A 230 -12.53 -20.29 -6.53
N GLU A 231 -13.60 -20.91 -7.00
CA GLU A 231 -14.35 -21.93 -6.25
C GLU A 231 -13.43 -23.10 -5.86
N SER A 232 -12.65 -23.61 -6.81
CA SER A 232 -11.70 -24.70 -6.54
C SER A 232 -10.64 -24.31 -5.49
N LEU A 233 -10.15 -23.06 -5.51
CA LEU A 233 -9.22 -22.56 -4.51
C LEU A 233 -9.86 -22.43 -3.12
N ILE A 234 -11.13 -21.99 -3.07
CA ILE A 234 -11.90 -21.91 -1.82
C ILE A 234 -12.12 -23.33 -1.25
N ASP A 235 -12.57 -24.27 -2.06
CA ASP A 235 -12.79 -25.66 -1.66
C ASP A 235 -11.50 -26.29 -1.14
N THR A 236 -10.39 -26.13 -1.88
CA THR A 236 -9.08 -26.59 -1.45
C THR A 236 -8.67 -25.97 -0.11
N TYR A 237 -8.93 -24.67 0.08
CA TYR A 237 -8.63 -24.00 1.35
C TYR A 237 -9.49 -24.56 2.49
N MET A 238 -10.78 -24.78 2.26
CA MET A 238 -11.71 -25.31 3.27
C MET A 238 -11.36 -26.75 3.65
N ASP A 239 -10.98 -27.59 2.68
CA ASP A 239 -10.53 -28.98 2.91
C ASP A 239 -9.27 -29.07 3.78
N THR A 240 -8.46 -27.99 3.84
CA THR A 240 -7.28 -27.93 4.72
C THR A 240 -7.60 -27.45 6.14
N ARG A 241 -8.82 -26.98 6.40
CA ARG A 241 -9.22 -26.53 7.75
C ARG A 241 -9.57 -27.75 8.60
N VAL A 242 -9.21 -27.68 9.88
CA VAL A 242 -9.64 -28.67 10.87
C VAL A 242 -11.03 -28.27 11.34
N ASP A 243 -11.95 -29.23 11.37
CA ASP A 243 -13.29 -29.03 11.91
C ASP A 243 -13.24 -28.50 13.35
N HIS A 244 -14.20 -27.64 13.70
CA HIS A 244 -14.31 -27.15 15.06
C HIS A 244 -14.69 -28.31 16.01
N GLU A 245 -13.90 -28.51 17.05
CA GLU A 245 -14.23 -29.42 18.14
C GLU A 245 -14.90 -28.67 19.29
N ASP A 246 -15.97 -29.26 19.81
CA ASP A 246 -16.66 -28.76 20.99
C ASP A 246 -15.69 -28.67 22.18
N ASN A 247 -15.80 -27.56 22.91
CA ASN A 247 -15.00 -27.34 24.11
C ASN A 247 -15.90 -26.90 25.27
N ALA A 248 -15.28 -26.63 26.44
CA ALA A 248 -16.00 -26.27 27.65
C ALA A 248 -16.87 -24.99 27.54
N TYR A 249 -16.66 -24.17 26.51
CA TYR A 249 -17.42 -22.96 26.24
C TYR A 249 -18.50 -23.11 25.15
N THR A 250 -18.54 -24.24 24.43
CA THR A 250 -19.61 -24.51 23.46
C THR A 250 -20.96 -24.52 24.19
N GLY A 251 -21.92 -23.73 23.72
CA GLY A 251 -23.25 -23.61 24.32
C GLY A 251 -23.32 -22.85 25.65
N TYR A 252 -22.20 -22.30 26.16
CA TYR A 252 -22.15 -21.67 27.50
C TYR A 252 -23.15 -20.51 27.69
N PHE A 253 -23.49 -19.81 26.60
CA PHE A 253 -24.46 -18.71 26.57
C PHE A 253 -25.66 -19.01 25.68
N GLU A 254 -26.02 -20.28 25.50
CA GLU A 254 -27.27 -20.66 24.83
C GLU A 254 -28.46 -19.95 25.49
N ASP A 255 -29.42 -19.52 24.66
CA ASP A 255 -30.61 -18.78 25.08
C ASP A 255 -30.37 -17.40 25.73
N LYS A 256 -29.18 -16.79 25.55
CA LYS A 256 -28.87 -15.44 26.04
C LYS A 256 -28.93 -14.40 24.94
N ASN A 257 -29.19 -13.15 25.35
CA ASN A 257 -29.06 -12.00 24.47
C ASN A 257 -27.58 -11.65 24.25
N LEU A 258 -27.21 -11.33 23.01
CA LEU A 258 -25.92 -10.75 22.68
C LEU A 258 -26.06 -9.22 22.55
N ILE A 259 -25.20 -8.48 23.26
CA ILE A 259 -25.02 -7.03 23.06
C ILE A 259 -23.59 -6.81 22.60
N LEU A 260 -23.43 -6.44 21.33
CA LEU A 260 -22.15 -6.09 20.75
C LEU A 260 -21.94 -4.57 20.80
N ILE A 261 -20.85 -4.14 21.45
CA ILE A 261 -20.48 -2.72 21.54
C ILE A 261 -19.20 -2.50 20.75
N MET A 262 -19.29 -1.77 19.64
CA MET A 262 -18.12 -1.30 18.91
C MET A 262 -17.65 0.03 19.50
N ALA A 263 -16.47 0.03 20.11
CA ALA A 263 -15.89 1.21 20.72
C ALA A 263 -15.06 2.00 19.69
N GLU A 264 -15.57 3.19 19.31
CA GLU A 264 -14.96 4.04 18.30
C GLU A 264 -13.57 4.54 18.72
N SER A 265 -12.55 4.28 17.88
CA SER A 265 -11.17 4.71 18.11
C SER A 265 -10.61 4.36 19.51
N PHE A 266 -11.06 3.25 20.09
CA PHE A 266 -10.72 2.84 21.45
C PHE A 266 -9.41 2.06 21.51
N ASP A 267 -8.55 2.41 22.46
CA ASP A 267 -7.28 1.72 22.75
C ASP A 267 -7.22 1.36 24.23
N THR A 268 -6.56 0.24 24.55
CA THR A 268 -6.26 -0.19 25.92
C THR A 268 -5.58 0.87 26.78
N TYR A 269 -4.82 1.81 26.19
CA TYR A 269 -4.25 2.95 26.91
C TYR A 269 -5.30 3.87 27.55
N ALA A 270 -6.56 3.82 27.10
CA ALA A 270 -7.67 4.58 27.69
C ALA A 270 -8.27 3.91 28.95
N ILE A 271 -7.84 2.69 29.29
CA ILE A 271 -8.32 1.94 30.46
C ILE A 271 -7.46 2.30 31.68
N ASP A 272 -8.05 3.00 32.64
CA ASP A 272 -7.35 3.51 33.82
C ASP A 272 -8.24 3.39 35.06
N PRO A 273 -7.70 2.92 36.21
CA PRO A 273 -8.48 2.72 37.44
C PRO A 273 -9.06 4.01 38.03
N THR A 274 -8.51 5.19 37.67
CA THR A 274 -8.95 6.50 38.18
C THR A 274 -9.77 7.26 37.15
N LEU A 275 -9.32 7.29 35.88
CA LEU A 275 -9.94 8.09 34.82
C LEU A 275 -11.13 7.38 34.17
N THR A 276 -11.08 6.06 34.01
CA THR A 276 -12.15 5.25 33.40
C THR A 276 -12.53 4.04 34.29
N PRO A 277 -12.90 4.28 35.57
CA PRO A 277 -13.02 3.23 36.58
C PRO A 277 -14.05 2.14 36.22
N ASN A 278 -15.14 2.49 35.54
CA ASN A 278 -16.15 1.51 35.12
C ASN A 278 -15.60 0.57 34.04
N ILE A 279 -14.89 1.11 33.04
CA ILE A 279 -14.28 0.30 31.96
C ILE A 279 -13.17 -0.57 32.54
N TYR A 280 -12.37 -0.01 33.45
CA TYR A 280 -11.36 -0.77 34.20
C TYR A 280 -12.00 -1.95 34.94
N GLN A 281 -13.06 -1.71 35.72
CA GLN A 281 -13.76 -2.79 36.43
C GLN A 281 -14.38 -3.82 35.48
N MET A 282 -14.95 -3.41 34.34
CA MET A 282 -15.45 -4.34 33.33
C MET A 282 -14.34 -5.27 32.84
N GLN A 283 -13.18 -4.72 32.48
CA GLN A 283 -12.04 -5.51 32.02
C GLN A 283 -11.52 -6.48 33.10
N GLN A 284 -11.44 -6.04 34.36
CA GLN A 284 -10.93 -6.89 35.44
C GLN A 284 -11.89 -8.04 35.81
N ASN A 285 -13.18 -7.92 35.48
CA ASN A 285 -14.22 -8.89 35.83
C ASN A 285 -14.81 -9.63 34.60
N SER A 286 -14.20 -9.50 33.42
CA SER A 286 -14.63 -10.17 32.18
C SER A 286 -13.54 -11.10 31.63
N TRP A 287 -13.89 -11.90 30.62
CA TRP A 287 -12.87 -12.44 29.74
C TRP A 287 -12.18 -11.30 29.01
N ASN A 288 -10.85 -11.26 29.09
CA ASN A 288 -10.02 -10.20 28.55
C ASN A 288 -8.98 -10.80 27.60
N PHE A 289 -9.08 -10.44 26.32
CA PHE A 289 -8.16 -10.90 25.28
C PHE A 289 -7.06 -9.85 25.09
N THR A 290 -5.88 -10.12 25.64
CA THR A 290 -4.75 -9.16 25.64
C THR A 290 -3.93 -9.15 24.35
N GLN A 291 -4.19 -10.10 23.44
CA GLN A 291 -3.52 -10.24 22.15
C GLN A 291 -4.50 -10.09 21.00
N TYR A 292 -5.37 -9.09 21.10
CA TYR A 292 -6.34 -8.72 20.07
C TYR A 292 -5.82 -7.50 19.30
N TYR A 293 -5.83 -7.59 17.97
CA TYR A 293 -5.34 -6.54 17.09
C TYR A 293 -6.44 -6.15 16.10
N SER A 294 -6.74 -4.86 16.03
CA SER A 294 -7.65 -4.34 15.00
C SER A 294 -6.85 -4.02 13.73
N PRO A 295 -7.09 -4.74 12.62
CA PRO A 295 -6.44 -4.42 11.36
C PRO A 295 -6.94 -3.08 10.82
N LEU A 296 -6.01 -2.24 10.37
CA LEU A 296 -6.35 -0.95 9.77
C LEU A 296 -6.71 -1.11 8.29
N TYR A 297 -7.92 -0.70 7.93
CA TYR A 297 -8.43 -0.67 6.56
C TYR A 297 -8.80 0.74 6.14
N TYR A 298 -9.09 0.94 4.85
CA TYR A 298 -9.33 2.25 4.27
C TYR A 298 -10.51 3.00 4.93
N ARG A 299 -11.53 2.28 5.41
CA ARG A 299 -12.70 2.81 6.11
C ARG A 299 -12.88 2.19 7.50
N ASN A 300 -11.87 2.32 8.37
CA ASN A 300 -11.86 2.00 9.81
C ASN A 300 -13.18 1.41 10.36
N THR A 301 -14.06 2.26 10.91
CA THR A 301 -15.32 1.88 11.58
C THR A 301 -16.20 0.96 10.73
N ALA A 302 -16.38 1.28 9.45
CA ALA A 302 -17.25 0.54 8.56
C ALA A 302 -16.67 -0.82 8.15
N ASP A 303 -15.37 -0.86 7.87
CA ASP A 303 -14.67 -2.10 7.56
C ASP A 303 -14.59 -3.01 8.80
N THR A 304 -14.44 -2.44 10.00
CA THR A 304 -14.53 -3.18 11.27
C THR A 304 -15.92 -3.76 11.49
N GLU A 305 -16.98 -2.98 11.22
CA GLU A 305 -18.35 -3.48 11.30
C GLU A 305 -18.58 -4.63 10.29
N PHE A 306 -18.13 -4.48 9.04
CA PHE A 306 -18.21 -5.54 8.04
C PHE A 306 -17.52 -6.83 8.52
N MET A 307 -16.28 -6.74 9.01
CA MET A 307 -15.53 -7.90 9.51
C MET A 307 -16.21 -8.55 10.72
N ALA A 308 -16.68 -7.75 11.68
CA ALA A 308 -17.34 -8.25 12.88
C ALA A 308 -18.65 -8.99 12.55
N GLN A 309 -19.40 -8.50 11.56
CA GLN A 309 -20.70 -9.08 11.19
C GLN A 309 -20.58 -10.29 10.26
N THR A 310 -19.55 -10.35 9.40
CA THR A 310 -19.43 -11.37 8.34
C THR A 310 -18.38 -12.44 8.65
N GLY A 311 -17.41 -12.14 9.51
CA GLY A 311 -16.20 -12.97 9.67
C GLY A 311 -15.23 -12.90 8.49
N LEU A 312 -15.50 -12.07 7.47
CA LEU A 312 -14.66 -11.90 6.28
C LEU A 312 -13.81 -10.64 6.39
N TYR A 313 -12.59 -10.68 5.87
CA TYR A 313 -11.74 -9.49 5.79
C TYR A 313 -12.36 -8.42 4.88
N ALA A 314 -12.21 -7.16 5.28
CA ALA A 314 -12.51 -6.03 4.42
C ALA A 314 -11.56 -5.99 3.21
N HIS A 315 -12.05 -5.47 2.08
CA HIS A 315 -11.28 -5.46 0.84
C HIS A 315 -10.46 -4.17 0.72
N LYS A 316 -9.12 -4.31 0.67
CA LYS A 316 -8.19 -3.17 0.75
C LYS A 316 -8.18 -2.27 -0.49
N ASN A 317 -8.58 -2.81 -1.65
CA ASN A 317 -8.47 -2.11 -2.94
C ASN A 317 -9.80 -1.48 -3.39
N VAL A 318 -10.81 -1.42 -2.51
CA VAL A 318 -12.05 -0.70 -2.78
C VAL A 318 -12.24 0.43 -1.78
N ASN A 319 -13.00 1.44 -2.16
CA ASN A 319 -13.25 2.61 -1.32
C ASN A 319 -14.07 2.25 -0.08
N LEU A 320 -15.03 1.34 -0.19
CA LEU A 320 -15.79 0.86 0.95
C LEU A 320 -16.32 -0.54 0.67
N THR A 321 -15.84 -1.53 1.41
CA THR A 321 -16.15 -2.95 1.22
C THR A 321 -17.66 -3.19 1.12
N MET A 322 -18.40 -2.67 2.10
CA MET A 322 -19.83 -2.92 2.23
C MET A 322 -20.69 -2.24 1.13
N ASP A 323 -20.17 -1.20 0.48
CA ASP A 323 -20.83 -0.54 -0.66
C ASP A 323 -20.49 -1.24 -1.97
N SER A 324 -19.20 -1.51 -2.19
CA SER A 324 -18.67 -2.22 -3.36
C SER A 324 -19.28 -3.60 -3.55
N PHE A 325 -19.61 -4.30 -2.46
CA PHE A 325 -20.20 -5.64 -2.48
C PHE A 325 -21.64 -5.65 -1.97
N SER A 326 -22.34 -4.52 -2.05
CA SER A 326 -23.71 -4.39 -1.52
C SER A 326 -24.73 -5.30 -2.20
N GLU A 327 -24.44 -5.77 -3.42
CA GLU A 327 -25.28 -6.70 -4.18
C GLU A 327 -24.96 -8.18 -3.91
N ASN A 328 -23.91 -8.48 -3.14
CA ASN A 328 -23.52 -9.85 -2.80
C ASN A 328 -24.45 -10.44 -1.73
N GLU A 329 -24.57 -11.77 -1.73
CA GLU A 329 -25.24 -12.50 -0.66
C GLU A 329 -24.26 -12.86 0.47
N PHE A 330 -24.65 -12.58 1.71
CA PHE A 330 -23.90 -12.93 2.90
C PHE A 330 -24.79 -13.77 3.84
N PRO A 331 -24.93 -15.08 3.59
CA PRO A 331 -25.85 -15.94 4.35
C PRO A 331 -25.45 -16.04 5.83
N ASN A 332 -24.15 -16.17 6.11
CA ASN A 332 -23.63 -16.47 7.45
C ASN A 332 -23.28 -15.23 8.28
N THR A 333 -24.03 -14.14 8.13
CA THR A 333 -23.80 -12.94 8.95
C THR A 333 -24.32 -13.16 10.36
N MET A 334 -23.64 -12.60 11.37
CA MET A 334 -24.06 -12.68 12.76
C MET A 334 -25.55 -12.34 12.96
N PRO A 335 -26.12 -11.27 12.35
CA PRO A 335 -27.54 -10.94 12.54
C PRO A 335 -28.47 -12.01 11.95
N ARG A 336 -28.13 -12.58 10.78
CA ARG A 336 -28.92 -13.64 10.13
C ARG A 336 -28.89 -14.94 10.92
N LEU A 337 -27.71 -15.33 11.40
CA LEU A 337 -27.55 -16.53 12.23
C LEU A 337 -28.39 -16.44 13.52
N PHE A 338 -28.49 -15.26 14.13
CA PHE A 338 -29.39 -15.03 15.28
C PHE A 338 -30.88 -15.03 14.87
N GLU A 339 -31.24 -14.43 13.72
CA GLU A 339 -32.61 -14.43 13.21
C GLU A 339 -33.13 -15.82 12.86
N GLU A 340 -32.27 -16.71 12.32
CA GLU A 340 -32.58 -18.12 12.07
C GLU A 340 -32.91 -18.89 13.36
N GLN A 341 -32.32 -18.48 14.49
CA GLN A 341 -32.63 -19.01 15.83
C GLN A 341 -33.81 -18.29 16.50
N GLY A 342 -34.50 -17.40 15.80
CA GLY A 342 -35.70 -16.70 16.29
C GLY A 342 -35.44 -15.42 17.09
N TYR A 343 -34.20 -14.91 17.12
CA TYR A 343 -33.88 -13.65 17.79
C TYR A 343 -34.24 -12.44 16.92
N GLY A 344 -34.54 -11.32 17.57
CA GLY A 344 -34.61 -10.03 16.91
C GLY A 344 -33.23 -9.36 16.88
N SER A 345 -32.74 -9.02 15.68
CA SER A 345 -31.44 -8.36 15.50
C SER A 345 -31.62 -6.86 15.25
N TYR A 346 -30.99 -6.03 16.07
CA TYR A 346 -31.09 -4.56 16.01
C TYR A 346 -29.74 -3.88 16.10
N SER A 347 -29.61 -2.73 15.42
CA SER A 347 -28.44 -1.86 15.52
C SER A 347 -28.86 -0.41 15.80
N PHE A 348 -28.02 0.31 16.54
CA PHE A 348 -28.28 1.65 17.06
C PHE A 348 -27.08 2.56 16.79
N HIS A 349 -27.31 3.70 16.13
CA HIS A 349 -26.24 4.67 15.82
C HIS A 349 -26.81 6.10 15.71
N ASN A 350 -26.12 7.09 16.28
CA ASN A 350 -26.58 8.49 16.34
C ASN A 350 -26.00 9.37 15.21
N TYR A 351 -25.97 8.88 13.97
CA TYR A 351 -25.50 9.67 12.82
C TYR A 351 -26.26 9.33 11.53
N LEU A 352 -26.26 10.25 10.56
CA LEU A 352 -27.09 10.17 9.36
C LEU A 352 -26.64 9.05 8.41
N ARG A 353 -27.67 8.39 7.87
CA ARG A 353 -27.74 7.16 7.09
C ARG A 353 -27.09 7.23 5.69
N LEU A 354 -25.77 7.41 5.59
CA LEU A 354 -25.08 7.26 4.29
C LEU A 354 -24.36 5.92 4.11
N PHE A 355 -24.11 5.17 5.20
CA PHE A 355 -23.20 4.02 5.14
C PHE A 355 -23.88 2.63 5.11
N LEU A 356 -25.10 2.46 5.64
CA LEU A 356 -25.63 1.10 5.94
C LEU A 356 -27.00 0.77 5.33
N SER A 357 -27.61 1.64 4.51
CA SER A 357 -29.05 1.57 4.20
C SER A 357 -29.50 0.52 3.18
N LYS A 358 -28.57 -0.08 2.43
CA LYS A 358 -28.89 -0.96 1.29
C LYS A 358 -28.43 -2.39 1.46
N ILE A 359 -27.80 -2.72 2.59
CA ILE A 359 -26.95 -3.89 2.66
C ILE A 359 -27.71 -5.00 3.38
N SER A 360 -27.80 -6.18 2.75
CA SER A 360 -28.44 -7.38 3.29
C SER A 360 -27.69 -8.02 4.47
N ILE A 361 -26.67 -7.32 4.99
CA ILE A 361 -25.73 -7.71 6.06
C ILE A 361 -26.14 -7.09 7.41
N SER A 362 -26.92 -6.00 7.41
CA SER A 362 -27.16 -5.17 8.60
C SER A 362 -28.47 -5.53 9.33
N PRO A 363 -28.50 -5.55 10.68
CA PRO A 363 -29.72 -5.75 11.46
C PRO A 363 -30.80 -4.68 11.23
N ARG A 364 -32.00 -4.89 11.77
CA ARG A 364 -33.07 -3.87 11.75
C ARG A 364 -32.64 -2.66 12.58
N ASN A 365 -32.35 -1.56 11.91
CA ASN A 365 -31.83 -0.36 12.57
C ASN A 365 -32.93 0.39 13.35
N ILE A 366 -32.65 0.69 14.62
CA ILE A 366 -33.48 1.56 15.46
C ILE A 366 -32.67 2.83 15.74
N ARG A 367 -33.24 3.98 15.38
CA ARG A 367 -32.65 5.28 15.69
C ARG A 367 -32.97 5.62 17.14
N ILE A 368 -31.93 5.81 17.97
CA ILE A 368 -32.06 6.37 19.33
C ILE A 368 -31.95 7.88 19.25
#